data_AF-A0A1F3P0I6-F1
#
_entry.id   AF-A0A1F3P0I6-F1
#
_cell.length_a   1.000
_cell.length_b   1.000
_cell.length_c   1.000
_cell.angle_alpha   90.00
_cell.angle_beta   90.00
_cell.angle_gamma   90.00
#
_symmetry.space_group_name_H-M   'P 1'
#
loop_
_entity.id
_entity.type
_entity.pdbx_description
1 polymer ?
#
loop_
_entity_poly.entity_id
_entity_poly.type
_entity_poly.pdbx_seq_one_letter_code
_entity_poly.pdbx_strand_id
1 'polypeptide(L)'
;MNRVRSSRRLEKECELNVEMKWLIGNLVPNYHSIADFRKVYGEQFRAVFKMFILFLKGEDLLGMKTVGIDGSKFRAVNSKKNNYNEKKIKKHLEYIKNKANEYMEELDRMDEEEKNTKERLIRKQDLKKKLKELKERKLNYEELRKQVQRSKDGQVSVTVQPEE
;
A
#
# COMPACT_ATOMS: atom_id res chain seq x y z
N MET A 1 2.68 -34.68 9.62
CA MET A 1 3.80 -33.98 10.28
C MET A 1 3.24 -33.07 11.36
N ASN A 2 3.69 -33.23 12.61
CA ASN A 2 2.93 -32.88 13.81
C ASN A 2 2.65 -31.36 13.92
N ARG A 3 1.37 -31.00 13.84
CA ARG A 3 0.85 -29.61 13.85
C ARG A 3 0.94 -28.95 15.25
N VAL A 4 2.10 -28.94 15.88
CA VAL A 4 2.31 -28.43 17.26
C VAL A 4 2.54 -26.92 17.26
N ARG A 5 1.51 -26.12 16.92
CA ARG A 5 1.63 -24.65 16.87
C ARG A 5 0.89 -23.91 17.99
N SER A 6 -0.16 -24.51 18.55
CA SER A 6 -0.95 -23.90 19.62
C SER A 6 -0.32 -24.17 20.98
N SER A 7 -0.44 -23.21 21.91
CA SER A 7 0.11 -23.34 23.26
C SER A 7 -0.39 -24.58 24.01
N ARG A 8 -1.68 -24.94 23.84
CA ARG A 8 -2.25 -26.18 24.41
C ARG A 8 -1.63 -27.45 23.86
N ARG A 9 -1.23 -27.44 22.59
CA ARG A 9 -0.54 -28.59 22.01
C ARG A 9 0.90 -28.65 22.50
N LEU A 10 1.56 -27.50 22.62
CA LEU A 10 2.92 -27.43 23.20
C LEU A 10 2.94 -27.96 24.63
N GLU A 11 2.00 -27.55 25.48
CA GLU A 11 1.81 -28.10 26.84
C GLU A 11 1.71 -29.64 26.81
N LYS A 12 0.83 -30.19 25.96
CA LYS A 12 0.68 -31.63 25.81
C LYS A 12 1.98 -32.33 25.33
N GLU A 13 2.74 -31.71 24.43
CA GLU A 13 4.03 -32.28 24.00
C GLU A 13 5.07 -32.21 25.13
N CYS A 14 5.08 -31.17 25.97
CA CYS A 14 5.94 -31.13 27.17
C CYS A 14 5.68 -32.31 28.12
N GLU A 15 4.46 -32.87 28.12
CA GLU A 15 4.07 -34.03 28.92
C GLU A 15 4.32 -35.39 28.25
N LEU A 16 4.25 -35.47 26.93
CA LEU A 16 4.23 -36.75 26.22
C LEU A 16 5.49 -37.02 25.40
N ASN A 17 6.11 -35.97 24.86
CA ASN A 17 7.22 -36.08 23.92
C ASN A 17 8.55 -36.09 24.69
N VAL A 18 9.31 -37.18 24.54
CA VAL A 18 10.54 -37.41 25.29
C VAL A 18 11.61 -36.40 24.90
N GLU A 19 11.69 -36.03 23.62
CA GLU A 19 12.62 -35.04 23.09
C GLU A 19 12.32 -33.64 23.64
N MET A 20 11.04 -33.28 23.74
CA MET A 20 10.61 -32.01 24.36
C MET A 20 10.94 -31.98 25.84
N LYS A 21 10.64 -33.06 26.57
CA LYS A 21 11.00 -33.21 27.99
C LYS A 21 12.50 -33.03 28.21
N TRP A 22 13.33 -33.66 27.39
CA TRP A 22 14.77 -33.51 27.47
C TRP A 22 15.21 -32.07 27.20
N LEU A 23 14.68 -31.46 26.13
CA LEU A 23 15.04 -30.10 25.71
C LEU A 23 14.74 -29.02 26.77
N ILE A 24 13.61 -29.16 27.47
CA ILE A 24 13.16 -28.18 28.47
C ILE A 24 13.48 -28.60 29.91
N GLY A 25 14.24 -29.68 30.11
CA GLY A 25 14.66 -30.13 31.44
C GLY A 25 13.51 -30.66 32.30
N ASN A 26 12.59 -31.44 31.72
CA ASN A 26 11.37 -31.99 32.34
C ASN A 26 10.39 -30.95 32.89
N LEU A 27 10.51 -29.68 32.50
CA LEU A 27 9.51 -28.68 32.80
C LEU A 27 8.20 -28.98 32.07
N VAL A 28 7.07 -28.81 32.77
CA VAL A 28 5.73 -28.96 32.18
C VAL A 28 4.98 -27.63 32.32
N PRO A 29 5.34 -26.61 31.52
CA PRO A 29 4.66 -25.33 31.57
C PRO A 29 3.25 -25.48 31.03
N ASN A 30 2.26 -24.95 31.76
CA ASN A 30 0.88 -24.97 31.30
C ASN A 30 0.68 -24.05 30.08
N TYR A 31 -0.42 -24.22 29.36
CA TYR A 31 -0.65 -23.49 28.12
C TYR A 31 -0.80 -21.97 28.33
N HIS A 32 -1.23 -21.52 29.52
CA HIS A 32 -1.31 -20.10 29.86
C HIS A 32 0.09 -19.50 29.96
N SER A 33 1.00 -20.15 30.68
CA SER A 33 2.40 -19.72 30.77
C SER A 33 3.07 -19.61 29.40
N ILE A 34 2.84 -20.59 28.51
CA ILE A 34 3.37 -20.57 27.14
C ILE A 34 2.74 -19.43 26.32
N ALA A 35 1.43 -19.23 26.43
CA ALA A 35 0.73 -18.17 25.70
C ALA A 35 1.15 -16.77 26.17
N ASP A 36 1.24 -16.56 27.49
CA ASP A 36 1.65 -15.29 28.08
C ASP A 36 3.11 -14.98 27.74
N PHE A 37 4.01 -15.97 27.78
CA PHE A 37 5.38 -15.79 27.33
C PHE A 37 5.45 -15.30 25.88
N ARG A 38 4.69 -15.92 24.97
CA ARG A 38 4.64 -15.52 23.54
C ARG A 38 4.03 -14.13 23.35
N LYS A 39 3.09 -13.74 24.20
CA LYS A 39 2.44 -12.42 24.18
C LYS A 39 3.39 -11.33 24.69
N VAL A 40 4.02 -11.56 25.83
CA VAL A 40 4.91 -10.59 26.51
C VAL A 40 6.21 -10.41 25.75
N TYR A 41 6.82 -11.50 25.27
CA TYR A 41 8.14 -11.48 24.64
C TYR A 41 8.09 -11.68 23.12
N GLY A 42 6.99 -11.29 22.48
CA GLY A 42 6.76 -11.57 21.07
C GLY A 42 7.84 -11.02 20.12
N GLU A 43 8.42 -9.86 20.44
CA GLU A 43 9.49 -9.25 19.65
C GLU A 43 10.81 -10.02 19.76
N GLN A 44 11.22 -10.34 20.99
CA GLN A 44 12.42 -11.09 21.29
C GLN A 44 12.31 -12.51 20.72
N PHE A 45 11.13 -13.13 20.85
CA PHE A 45 10.86 -14.44 20.26
C PHE A 45 11.07 -14.44 18.74
N ARG A 46 10.58 -13.40 18.04
CA ARG A 46 10.83 -13.25 16.60
C ARG A 46 12.31 -13.07 16.29
N ALA A 47 13.05 -12.30 17.09
CA ALA A 47 14.48 -12.09 16.90
C ALA A 47 15.27 -13.40 17.06
N VAL A 48 15.02 -14.15 18.14
CA VAL A 48 15.64 -15.46 18.37
C VAL A 48 15.27 -16.44 17.27
N PHE A 49 14.02 -16.46 16.83
CA PHE A 49 13.59 -17.33 15.73
C PHE A 49 14.31 -17.02 14.41
N LYS A 50 14.57 -15.74 14.10
CA LYS A 50 15.40 -15.35 12.96
C LYS A 50 16.84 -15.87 13.10
N MET A 51 17.46 -15.70 14.27
CA MET A 51 18.80 -16.21 14.53
C MET A 51 18.87 -17.73 14.39
N PHE A 52 17.85 -18.44 14.87
CA PHE A 52 17.74 -19.90 14.72
C PHE A 52 17.66 -20.32 13.25
N ILE A 53 16.84 -19.63 12.43
CA ILE A 53 16.79 -19.90 10.99
C ILE A 53 18.15 -19.63 10.32
N LEU A 54 18.83 -18.53 10.69
CA LEU A 54 20.14 -18.21 10.15
C LEU A 54 21.20 -19.25 10.55
N PHE A 55 21.14 -19.77 11.78
CA PHE A 55 22.00 -20.86 12.23
C PHE A 55 21.77 -22.12 11.39
N LEU A 56 20.51 -22.56 11.25
CA LEU A 56 20.19 -23.73 10.43
C LEU A 56 20.57 -23.56 8.95
N LYS A 57 20.55 -22.32 8.44
CA LYS A 57 21.08 -22.00 7.11
C LYS A 57 22.60 -22.23 7.04
N GLY A 58 23.34 -21.79 8.06
CA GLY A 58 24.80 -21.97 8.12
C GLY A 58 25.22 -23.44 8.16
N GLU A 59 24.43 -24.27 8.84
CA GLU A 59 24.66 -25.72 8.96
C GLU A 59 24.12 -26.55 7.77
N ASP A 60 23.65 -25.90 6.69
CA ASP A 60 23.03 -26.54 5.52
C ASP A 60 21.82 -27.46 5.85
N LEU A 61 21.16 -27.21 6.98
CA LEU A 61 19.98 -27.96 7.44
C LEU A 61 18.65 -27.42 6.87
N LEU A 62 18.70 -26.30 6.15
CA LEU A 62 17.55 -25.71 5.47
C LEU A 62 17.65 -25.91 3.97
N GLY A 63 16.73 -26.72 3.42
CA GLY A 63 16.53 -26.86 1.98
C GLY A 63 15.94 -25.57 1.38
N MET A 64 16.77 -24.57 1.10
CA MET A 64 16.35 -23.29 0.49
C MET A 64 16.02 -23.39 -1.01
N LYS A 65 16.11 -24.58 -1.60
CA LYS A 65 15.93 -24.82 -3.04
C LYS A 65 14.49 -24.68 -3.53
N THR A 66 13.50 -24.71 -2.63
CA THR A 66 12.08 -24.63 -3.00
C THR A 66 11.29 -23.88 -1.94
N VAL A 67 10.77 -22.71 -2.31
CA VAL A 67 9.84 -21.93 -1.48
C VAL A 67 8.43 -22.22 -1.97
N GLY A 68 7.64 -22.93 -1.15
CA GLY A 68 6.22 -23.13 -1.41
C GLY A 68 5.41 -21.92 -0.96
N ILE A 69 4.94 -21.10 -1.89
CA ILE A 69 3.97 -20.04 -1.61
C ILE A 69 2.58 -20.67 -1.70
N ASP A 70 2.00 -20.99 -0.55
CA ASP A 70 0.59 -21.38 -0.48
C ASP A 70 -0.28 -20.18 -0.90
N GLY A 71 -1.36 -20.45 -1.65
CA GLY A 71 -2.07 -19.48 -2.47
C GLY A 71 -2.40 -18.16 -1.76
N SER A 72 -1.56 -17.15 -1.94
CA SER A 72 -1.75 -15.83 -1.36
C SER A 72 -2.67 -15.00 -2.26
N LYS A 73 -3.83 -14.61 -1.74
CA LYS A 73 -4.78 -13.74 -2.46
C LYS A 73 -4.41 -12.28 -2.26
N PHE A 74 -3.63 -11.71 -3.16
CA PHE A 74 -3.37 -10.28 -3.21
C PHE A 74 -4.60 -9.56 -3.78
N ARG A 75 -5.15 -8.60 -3.03
CA ARG A 75 -6.15 -7.68 -3.58
C ARG A 75 -5.43 -6.68 -4.47
N ALA A 76 -5.50 -6.86 -5.78
CA ALA A 76 -5.10 -5.83 -6.72
C ALA A 76 -5.99 -4.59 -6.48
N VAL A 77 -5.39 -3.47 -6.08
CA VAL A 77 -6.09 -2.19 -5.90
C VAL A 77 -6.34 -1.55 -7.27
N ASN A 78 -7.03 -2.25 -8.16
CA ASN A 78 -7.40 -1.71 -9.47
C ASN A 78 -8.77 -1.02 -9.37
N SER A 79 -8.78 0.21 -8.85
CA SER A 79 -10.00 1.01 -8.88
C SER A 79 -10.29 1.47 -10.32
N LYS A 80 -11.55 1.43 -10.76
CA LYS A 80 -11.96 2.00 -12.07
C LYS A 80 -11.61 3.49 -12.22
N LYS A 81 -11.40 4.19 -11.09
CA LYS A 81 -10.95 5.57 -11.07
C LYS A 81 -9.52 5.71 -11.59
N ASN A 82 -8.65 4.74 -11.34
CA ASN A 82 -7.24 4.76 -11.70
C ASN A 82 -6.91 4.14 -13.06
N ASN A 83 -7.92 3.65 -13.77
CA ASN A 83 -7.78 3.18 -15.16
C ASN A 83 -8.19 4.29 -16.14
N TYR A 84 -7.32 4.58 -17.10
CA TYR A 84 -7.50 5.63 -18.10
C TYR A 84 -7.49 5.06 -19.51
N ASN A 85 -8.44 5.52 -20.31
CA ASN A 85 -8.53 5.28 -21.74
C ASN A 85 -8.67 6.63 -22.47
N GLU A 86 -8.55 6.63 -23.80
CA GLU A 86 -8.56 7.89 -24.57
C GLU A 86 -9.84 8.71 -24.36
N LYS A 87 -11.00 8.06 -24.29
CA LYS A 87 -12.30 8.72 -24.04
C LYS A 87 -12.33 9.44 -22.70
N LYS A 88 -11.82 8.81 -21.64
CA LYS A 88 -11.78 9.38 -20.29
C LYS A 88 -10.80 10.55 -20.22
N ILE A 89 -9.64 10.44 -20.85
CA ILE A 89 -8.66 11.52 -20.94
C ILE A 89 -9.25 12.72 -21.68
N LYS A 90 -9.87 12.52 -22.84
CA LYS A 90 -10.52 13.58 -23.61
C LYS A 90 -11.56 14.34 -22.78
N LYS A 91 -12.43 13.60 -22.06
CA LYS A 91 -13.44 14.19 -21.17
C LYS A 91 -12.83 15.04 -20.06
N HIS A 92 -11.71 14.60 -19.46
CA HIS A 92 -11.03 15.38 -18.43
C HIS A 92 -10.36 16.65 -18.98
N LEU A 93 -9.73 16.57 -20.15
CA LEU A 93 -9.14 17.74 -20.81
C LEU A 93 -10.20 18.78 -21.18
N GLU A 94 -11.36 18.35 -21.67
CA GLU A 94 -12.48 19.23 -21.98
C GLU A 94 -13.05 19.90 -20.73
N TYR A 95 -13.23 19.14 -19.64
CA TYR A 95 -13.65 19.70 -18.35
C TYR A 95 -12.68 20.78 -17.85
N ILE A 96 -11.36 20.51 -17.93
CA ILE A 96 -10.33 21.48 -17.52
C ILE A 96 -10.40 22.73 -18.39
N LYS A 97 -10.56 22.59 -19.71
CA LYS A 97 -10.69 23.72 -20.63
C LYS A 97 -11.88 24.60 -20.28
N ASN A 98 -13.05 23.99 -20.05
CA ASN A 98 -14.27 24.73 -19.71
C ASN A 98 -14.13 25.47 -18.38
N LYS A 99 -13.56 24.82 -17.36
CA LYS A 99 -13.30 25.48 -16.07
C LYS A 99 -12.25 26.59 -16.13
N ALA A 100 -11.22 26.43 -16.96
CA ALA A 100 -10.24 27.49 -17.16
C ALA A 100 -10.87 28.72 -17.81
N ASN A 101 -11.73 28.54 -18.81
CA ASN A 101 -12.45 29.63 -19.46
C ASN A 101 -13.39 30.35 -18.49
N GLU A 102 -14.17 29.60 -17.69
CA GLU A 102 -15.06 30.16 -16.67
C GLU A 102 -14.31 31.07 -15.68
N TYR A 103 -13.11 30.64 -15.23
CA TYR A 103 -12.28 31.46 -14.35
C TYR A 103 -11.63 32.65 -15.04
N MET A 104 -11.31 32.55 -16.34
CA MET A 104 -10.82 33.71 -17.10
C MET A 104 -11.91 34.77 -17.23
N GLU A 105 -13.12 34.38 -17.62
CA GLU A 105 -14.27 35.30 -17.70
C GLU A 105 -14.60 35.93 -16.35
N GLU A 106 -14.50 35.17 -15.25
CA GLU A 106 -14.70 35.72 -13.90
C GLU A 106 -13.60 36.72 -13.53
N LEU A 107 -12.34 36.48 -13.91
CA LEU A 107 -11.26 37.44 -13.73
C LEU A 107 -11.48 38.72 -14.54
N ASP A 108 -11.95 38.60 -15.79
CA ASP A 108 -12.21 39.74 -16.67
C ASP A 108 -13.37 40.60 -16.14
N ARG A 109 -14.48 39.98 -15.72
CA ARG A 109 -15.59 40.67 -15.01
C ARG A 109 -15.10 41.38 -13.75
N MET A 110 -14.23 40.70 -12.99
CA MET A 110 -13.57 41.23 -11.81
C MET A 110 -12.47 42.25 -12.12
N ASP A 111 -12.17 42.58 -13.37
CA ASP A 111 -11.33 43.71 -13.75
C ASP A 111 -12.17 44.88 -14.26
N GLU A 112 -13.24 44.61 -15.00
CA GLU A 112 -14.22 45.62 -15.44
C GLU A 112 -14.94 46.34 -14.27
N GLU A 113 -15.26 45.63 -13.18
CA GLU A 113 -15.99 46.21 -12.03
C GLU A 113 -15.16 47.20 -11.16
N GLU A 114 -13.97 47.64 -11.62
CA GLU A 114 -12.91 48.43 -10.94
C GLU A 114 -13.29 49.10 -9.58
N LYS A 115 -13.21 48.32 -8.49
CA LYS A 115 -13.32 48.79 -7.09
C LYS A 115 -12.38 47.96 -6.21
N ASN A 116 -11.38 48.63 -5.63
CA ASN A 116 -10.33 48.03 -4.81
C ASN A 116 -10.81 47.67 -3.40
N THR A 117 -11.64 46.62 -3.30
CA THR A 117 -12.02 46.03 -2.01
C THR A 117 -11.08 44.87 -1.65
N LYS A 118 -10.61 44.78 -0.40
CA LYS A 118 -9.71 43.71 0.07
C LYS A 118 -10.24 42.29 -0.22
N GLU A 119 -11.55 42.08 -0.09
CA GLU A 119 -12.19 40.79 -0.36
C GLU A 119 -12.08 40.36 -1.84
N ARG A 120 -12.17 41.31 -2.78
CA ARG A 120 -12.02 41.05 -4.22
C ARG A 120 -10.60 40.64 -4.58
N LEU A 121 -9.59 41.26 -3.95
CA LEU A 121 -8.18 40.90 -4.14
C LEU A 121 -7.89 39.47 -3.68
N ILE A 122 -8.45 39.06 -2.54
CA ILE A 122 -8.33 37.68 -2.02
C ILE A 122 -8.95 36.69 -3.01
N ARG A 123 -10.20 36.94 -3.47
CA ARG A 123 -10.86 36.09 -4.47
C ARG A 123 -10.06 35.99 -5.77
N LYS A 124 -9.48 37.11 -6.27
CA LYS A 124 -8.65 37.13 -7.47
C LYS A 124 -7.39 36.25 -7.31
N GLN A 125 -6.76 36.26 -6.14
CA GLN A 125 -5.64 35.39 -5.82
C GLN A 125 -6.06 33.91 -5.80
N ASP A 126 -7.19 33.59 -5.20
CA ASP A 126 -7.74 32.22 -5.17
C ASP A 126 -8.04 31.69 -6.56
N LEU A 127 -8.65 32.51 -7.43
CA LEU A 127 -8.89 32.15 -8.84
C LEU A 127 -7.59 31.88 -9.59
N LYS A 128 -6.57 32.74 -9.43
CA LYS A 128 -5.24 32.53 -10.03
C LYS A 128 -4.62 31.20 -9.56
N LYS A 129 -4.75 30.86 -8.29
CA LYS A 129 -4.29 29.58 -7.74
C LYS A 129 -5.02 28.40 -8.38
N LYS A 130 -6.35 28.45 -8.46
CA LYS A 130 -7.15 27.40 -9.14
C LYS A 130 -6.77 27.23 -10.61
N LEU A 131 -6.51 28.34 -11.32
CA LEU A 131 -6.07 28.29 -12.71
C LEU A 131 -4.69 27.61 -12.85
N LYS A 132 -3.77 27.85 -11.90
CA LYS A 132 -2.48 27.15 -11.85
C LYS A 132 -2.66 25.65 -11.64
N GLU A 133 -3.49 25.24 -10.67
CA GLU A 133 -3.80 23.83 -10.41
C GLU A 133 -4.42 23.13 -11.63
N LEU A 134 -5.30 23.82 -12.37
CA LEU A 134 -5.87 23.30 -13.62
C LEU A 134 -4.81 23.11 -14.72
N LYS A 135 -3.83 24.01 -14.83
CA LYS A 135 -2.71 23.87 -15.78
C LYS A 135 -1.84 22.66 -15.44
N GLU A 136 -1.52 22.46 -14.18
CA GLU A 136 -0.75 21.29 -13.71
C GLU A 136 -1.51 19.98 -13.99
N ARG A 137 -2.82 19.94 -13.69
CA ARG A 137 -3.67 18.78 -14.00
C ARG A 137 -3.73 18.50 -15.50
N LYS A 138 -3.80 19.53 -16.34
CA LYS A 138 -3.80 19.38 -17.80
C LYS A 138 -2.54 18.66 -18.28
N LEU A 139 -1.37 19.08 -17.79
CA LEU A 139 -0.09 18.44 -18.13
C LEU A 139 -0.08 16.96 -17.77
N ASN A 140 -0.54 16.61 -16.57
CA ASN A 140 -0.63 15.21 -16.12
C ASN A 140 -1.52 14.36 -17.05
N TYR A 141 -2.67 14.90 -17.50
CA TYR A 141 -3.55 14.18 -18.43
C TYR A 141 -2.95 14.06 -19.84
N GLU A 142 -2.17 15.03 -20.29
CA GLU A 142 -1.45 14.95 -21.56
C GLU A 142 -0.34 13.88 -21.52
N GLU A 143 0.36 13.75 -20.39
CA GLU A 143 1.31 12.66 -20.17
C GLU A 143 0.63 11.29 -20.13
N LEU A 144 -0.47 11.16 -19.37
CA LEU A 144 -1.29 9.95 -19.37
C LEU A 144 -1.79 9.60 -20.77
N ARG A 145 -2.09 10.60 -21.61
CA ARG A 145 -2.49 10.37 -23.01
C ARG A 145 -1.39 9.70 -23.80
N LYS A 146 -0.14 10.18 -23.67
CA LYS A 146 1.02 9.58 -24.32
C LYS A 146 1.24 8.15 -23.84
N GLN A 147 1.07 7.89 -22.54
CA GLN A 147 1.17 6.54 -21.99
C GLN A 147 0.09 5.61 -22.55
N VAL A 148 -1.17 6.08 -22.63
CA VAL A 148 -2.28 5.32 -23.21
C VAL A 148 -2.04 5.00 -24.69
N GLN A 149 -1.49 5.94 -25.46
CA GLN A 149 -1.16 5.71 -26.87
C GLN A 149 0.01 4.73 -27.08
N ARG A 150 0.94 4.65 -26.12
CA ARG A 150 2.04 3.67 -26.14
C ARG A 150 1.61 2.28 -25.67
N SER A 151 0.51 2.20 -24.92
CA SER A 151 -0.03 0.94 -24.42
C SER A 151 -0.65 0.14 -25.55
N LYS A 152 -0.37 -1.18 -25.60
CA LYS A 152 -0.94 -2.10 -26.60
C LYS A 152 -2.46 -2.25 -26.46
N ASP A 153 -2.97 -2.12 -25.23
CA ASP A 153 -4.38 -2.35 -24.91
C ASP A 153 -5.22 -1.06 -24.98
N GLY A 154 -4.60 0.08 -25.34
CA GLY A 154 -5.25 1.39 -25.39
C GLY A 154 -5.75 1.89 -24.02
N GLN A 155 -5.20 1.35 -22.93
CA GLN A 155 -5.55 1.70 -21.55
C GLN A 155 -4.31 1.65 -20.64
N VAL A 156 -4.32 2.43 -19.56
CA VAL A 156 -3.27 2.46 -18.52
C VAL A 156 -3.91 2.52 -17.13
N SER A 157 -3.42 1.68 -16.22
CA SER A 157 -3.76 1.74 -14.80
C SER A 157 -2.59 2.33 -14.00
N VAL A 158 -2.84 3.37 -13.21
CA VAL A 158 -1.80 4.10 -12.45
C VAL A 158 -1.67 3.58 -11.01
N THR A 159 -2.20 2.38 -10.72
CA THR A 159 -2.04 1.80 -9.39
C THR A 159 -0.61 1.31 -9.23
N VAL A 160 0.13 1.90 -8.30
CA VAL A 160 1.45 1.43 -7.85
C VAL A 160 1.28 0.02 -7.27
N GLN A 161 1.88 -0.97 -7.91
CA GLN A 161 2.06 -2.29 -7.29
C GLN A 161 3.14 -2.12 -6.20
N PRO A 162 2.98 -2.69 -4.99
CA PRO A 162 4.11 -2.86 -4.10
C PRO A 162 5.17 -3.66 -4.84
N GLU A 163 6.40 -3.15 -4.91
CA GLU A 163 7.54 -3.93 -5.37
C GLU A 163 7.67 -5.17 -4.46
N GLU A 164 7.78 -6.34 -5.08
CA GLU A 164 7.90 -7.65 -4.41
C GLU A 164 9.20 -7.80 -3.63
#